data_AF-A0A950AR21-F1
#
_entry.id   AF-A0A950AR21-F1
#
_cell.length_a   1.000
_cell.length_b   1.000
_cell.length_c   1.000
_cell.angle_alpha   90.00
_cell.angle_beta   90.00
_cell.angle_gamma   90.00
#
_symmetry.space_group_name_H-M   'P 1'
#
loop_
_entity.id
_entity.type
_entity.pdbx_description
1 polymer ?
#
loop_
_entity_poly.entity_id
_entity_poly.type
_entity_poly.pdbx_seq_one_letter_code
_entity_poly.pdbx_strand_id
1 'polypeptide(L)'
;MRLKTKRRSATPCLEVIESRTLPSTLIALVDYGVDLNNSNDSKYYDLADAFNAYTGQLASQAGDGVVQYTMPHGAVLTDATVQGIEDVSAQPGVNDPDVKILPIKYSDASNDASYAAVIRGIYYAVDQGASVINLSIGQPE
;
A
#
# COMPACT_ATOMS: atom_id res chain seq x y z
N MET A 1 19.55 -22.25 56.74
CA MET A 1 18.44 -21.31 56.46
C MET A 1 18.71 -20.67 55.09
N ARG A 2 18.02 -21.12 54.03
CA ARG A 2 18.29 -20.72 52.62
C ARG A 2 17.37 -19.54 52.25
N LEU A 3 17.94 -18.35 52.05
CA LEU A 3 17.19 -17.20 51.54
C LEU A 3 16.89 -17.40 50.06
N LYS A 4 15.60 -17.51 49.71
CA LYS A 4 15.13 -17.53 48.31
C LYS A 4 15.10 -16.10 47.79
N THR A 5 16.05 -15.74 46.95
CA THR A 5 16.03 -14.47 46.22
C THR A 5 14.94 -14.53 45.14
N LYS A 6 13.84 -13.79 45.32
CA LYS A 6 12.83 -13.60 44.27
C LYS A 6 13.46 -12.80 43.13
N ARG A 7 13.76 -13.46 42.01
CA ARG A 7 14.03 -12.75 40.74
C ARG A 7 12.73 -12.11 40.28
N ARG A 8 12.68 -10.77 40.27
CA ARG A 8 11.64 -10.03 39.55
C ARG A 8 11.96 -10.17 38.06
N SER A 9 11.17 -10.95 37.34
CA SER A 9 11.08 -10.85 35.89
C SER A 9 10.42 -9.52 35.58
N ALA A 10 11.21 -8.48 35.36
CA ALA A 10 10.73 -7.27 34.73
C ALA A 10 10.72 -7.55 33.22
N THR A 11 9.67 -8.24 32.76
CA THR A 11 9.30 -8.15 31.35
C THR A 11 9.00 -6.67 31.13
N PRO A 12 9.69 -5.96 30.21
CA PRO A 12 9.32 -4.59 29.92
C PRO A 12 7.90 -4.63 29.34
N CYS A 13 6.95 -4.27 30.19
CA CYS A 13 5.59 -3.98 29.76
C CYS A 13 5.71 -2.65 29.02
N LEU A 14 5.74 -2.71 27.69
CA LEU A 14 5.50 -1.55 26.85
C LEU A 14 4.10 -1.05 27.20
N GLU A 15 4.04 -0.08 28.11
CA GLU A 15 2.82 0.60 28.45
C GLU A 15 2.39 1.37 27.21
N VAL A 16 1.24 0.99 26.64
CA VAL A 16 0.61 1.73 25.55
C VAL A 16 0.14 3.06 26.15
N ILE A 17 0.97 4.10 26.02
CA ILE A 17 0.73 5.41 26.63
C ILE A 17 -0.54 6.05 26.03
N GLU A 18 -0.86 5.74 24.77
CA GLU A 18 -2.14 6.09 24.13
C GLU A 18 -2.56 5.01 23.13
N SER A 19 -3.81 4.55 23.23
CA SER A 19 -4.46 3.78 22.17
C SER A 19 -4.70 4.71 20.99
N ARG A 20 -3.79 4.75 20.01
CA ARG A 20 -4.08 5.44 18.76
C ARG A 20 -4.93 4.53 17.90
N THR A 21 -6.16 4.97 17.61
CA THR A 21 -6.84 4.51 16.39
C THR A 21 -5.96 4.97 15.25
N LEU A 22 -5.21 4.06 14.64
CA LEU A 22 -4.46 4.39 13.43
C LEU A 22 -5.52 4.83 12.42
N PRO A 23 -5.46 6.07 11.89
CA PRO A 23 -6.30 6.41 10.76
C PRO A 23 -6.02 5.37 9.67
N SER A 24 -7.09 4.85 9.05
CA SER A 24 -7.01 4.04 7.84
C SER A 24 -5.94 4.63 6.93
N THR A 25 -4.80 3.96 6.78
CA THR A 25 -3.68 4.50 6.01
C THR A 25 -3.88 4.11 4.56
N LEU A 26 -4.21 5.09 3.73
CA LEU A 26 -4.28 4.91 2.29
C LEU A 26 -2.90 5.16 1.68
N ILE A 27 -2.33 4.14 1.05
CA ILE A 27 -1.08 4.19 0.31
C ILE A 27 -1.42 4.17 -1.18
N ALA A 28 -1.22 5.28 -1.88
CA ALA A 28 -1.35 5.30 -3.33
C ALA A 28 -0.10 4.71 -3.98
N LEU A 29 -0.28 3.68 -4.81
CA LEU A 29 0.77 3.10 -5.63
C LEU A 29 0.60 3.61 -7.07
N VAL A 30 1.49 4.54 -7.46
CA VAL A 30 1.48 5.18 -8.78
C VAL A 30 2.56 4.50 -9.63
N ASP A 31 2.18 3.51 -10.44
CA ASP A 31 3.09 2.62 -11.19
C ASP A 31 2.50 2.14 -12.54
N TYR A 32 3.09 1.11 -13.16
CA TYR A 32 2.62 0.38 -14.35
C TYR A 32 1.39 -0.53 -14.08
N GLY A 33 0.71 -0.34 -12.94
CA GLY A 33 -0.39 -1.16 -12.44
C GLY A 33 0.05 -2.18 -11.38
N VAL A 34 -0.91 -2.95 -10.88
CA VAL A 34 -0.72 -3.95 -9.79
C VAL A 34 -1.14 -5.35 -10.22
N ASP A 35 -0.78 -6.39 -9.46
CA ASP A 35 -1.26 -7.75 -9.75
C ASP A 35 -2.63 -7.97 -9.11
N LEU A 36 -3.68 -8.01 -9.91
CA LEU A 36 -5.03 -8.31 -9.40
C LEU A 36 -5.23 -9.80 -9.12
N ASN A 37 -4.33 -10.66 -9.60
CA ASN A 37 -4.45 -12.11 -9.43
C ASN A 37 -3.71 -12.63 -8.20
N ASN A 38 -2.89 -11.80 -7.54
CA ASN A 38 -2.23 -12.16 -6.30
C ASN A 38 -3.20 -12.02 -5.11
N SER A 39 -3.63 -13.14 -4.53
CA SER A 39 -4.52 -13.16 -3.37
C SER A 39 -3.90 -12.58 -2.10
N ASN A 40 -2.56 -12.54 -2.03
CA ASN A 40 -1.87 -11.95 -0.88
C ASN A 40 -1.97 -10.42 -0.90
N ASP A 41 -1.98 -9.83 -2.10
CA ASP A 41 -1.99 -8.38 -2.27
C ASP A 41 -3.40 -7.82 -2.37
N SER A 42 -4.27 -8.51 -3.12
CA SER A 42 -5.62 -8.02 -3.46
C SER A 42 -6.52 -7.76 -2.26
N LYS A 43 -6.25 -8.40 -1.11
CA LYS A 43 -6.96 -8.13 0.16
C LYS A 43 -6.72 -6.70 0.70
N TYR A 44 -5.64 -6.05 0.27
CA TYR A 44 -5.30 -4.67 0.66
C TYR A 44 -5.74 -3.62 -0.36
N TYR A 45 -6.12 -4.01 -1.59
CA TYR A 45 -6.51 -3.03 -2.60
C TYR A 45 -7.83 -2.33 -2.27
N ASP A 46 -7.83 -1.03 -2.50
CA ASP A 46 -9.04 -0.23 -2.66
C ASP A 46 -9.37 -0.11 -4.15
N LEU A 47 -10.22 -1.01 -4.64
CA LEU A 47 -10.62 -1.08 -6.04
C LEU A 47 -11.82 -0.18 -6.37
N ALA A 48 -12.53 0.33 -5.36
CA ALA A 48 -13.65 1.25 -5.60
C ALA A 48 -13.16 2.53 -6.28
N ASP A 49 -12.00 3.02 -5.84
CA ASP A 49 -11.38 4.25 -6.31
C ASP A 49 -10.11 4.01 -7.16
N ALA A 50 -9.77 2.77 -7.49
CA ALA A 50 -8.63 2.46 -8.36
C ALA A 50 -8.73 3.17 -9.72
N PHE A 51 -7.60 3.66 -10.23
CA PHE A 51 -7.60 4.61 -11.33
C PHE A 51 -6.51 4.34 -12.37
N ASN A 52 -6.90 4.29 -13.64
CA ASN A 52 -5.96 4.35 -14.74
C ASN A 52 -5.74 5.82 -15.12
N ALA A 53 -4.64 6.38 -14.65
CA ALA A 53 -4.25 7.76 -14.90
C ALA A 53 -3.79 7.99 -16.35
N TYR A 54 -3.47 6.96 -17.13
CA TYR A 54 -3.18 7.13 -18.57
C TYR A 54 -4.47 7.42 -19.35
N THR A 55 -5.50 6.61 -19.14
CA THR A 55 -6.80 6.70 -19.85
C THR A 55 -7.82 7.62 -19.16
N GLY A 56 -7.62 7.95 -17.88
CA GLY A 56 -8.55 8.72 -17.07
C GLY A 56 -9.76 7.91 -16.59
N GLN A 57 -9.66 6.58 -16.51
CA GLN A 57 -10.77 5.70 -16.16
C GLN A 57 -10.67 5.19 -14.73
N LEU A 58 -11.81 5.19 -14.03
CA LEU A 58 -11.95 4.51 -12.73
C LEU A 58 -12.28 3.02 -12.92
N ALA A 59 -11.81 2.18 -12.00
CA ALA A 59 -12.19 0.78 -11.94
C ALA A 59 -13.70 0.60 -11.79
N SER A 60 -14.37 1.46 -11.00
CA SER A 60 -15.84 1.49 -10.88
C SER A 60 -16.60 1.73 -12.18
N GLN A 61 -15.94 2.28 -13.22
CA GLN A 61 -16.54 2.58 -14.51
C GLN A 61 -16.22 1.54 -15.58
N ALA A 62 -15.01 0.97 -15.54
CA ALA A 62 -14.46 0.16 -16.61
C ALA A 62 -14.02 -1.25 -16.18
N GLY A 63 -14.22 -1.60 -14.90
CA GLY A 63 -13.78 -2.82 -14.27
C GLY A 63 -12.34 -2.73 -13.74
N ASP A 64 -12.03 -3.53 -12.72
CA ASP A 64 -10.74 -3.49 -12.00
C ASP A 64 -9.53 -3.70 -12.91
N GLY A 65 -9.70 -4.41 -14.04
CA GLY A 65 -8.66 -4.66 -15.02
C GLY A 65 -7.98 -3.41 -15.59
N VAL A 66 -8.56 -2.22 -15.44
CA VAL A 66 -7.91 -0.96 -15.84
C VAL A 66 -6.62 -0.66 -15.08
N VAL A 67 -6.45 -1.22 -13.87
CA VAL A 67 -5.22 -1.08 -13.08
C VAL A 67 -4.35 -2.34 -13.04
N GLN A 68 -4.71 -3.39 -13.79
CA GLN A 68 -3.85 -4.58 -13.92
C GLN A 68 -2.51 -4.20 -14.53
N TYR A 69 -1.43 -4.72 -13.96
CA TYR A 69 -0.09 -4.49 -14.47
C TYR A 69 0.06 -5.07 -15.89
N THR A 70 0.89 -4.42 -16.69
CA THR A 70 1.38 -4.95 -17.98
C THR A 70 2.86 -5.33 -17.93
N MET A 71 3.54 -4.99 -16.82
CA MET A 71 4.84 -5.49 -16.44
C MET A 71 4.93 -5.59 -14.90
N PRO A 72 5.76 -6.47 -14.31
CA PRO A 72 5.70 -6.80 -12.88
C PRO A 72 6.23 -5.70 -11.94
N HIS A 73 6.60 -4.52 -12.45
CA HIS A 73 7.24 -3.47 -11.66
C HIS A 73 6.38 -3.00 -10.48
N GLY A 74 5.11 -2.67 -10.72
CA GLY A 74 4.18 -2.29 -9.66
C GLY A 74 3.74 -3.45 -8.76
N ALA A 75 3.79 -4.70 -9.26
CA ALA A 75 3.57 -5.88 -8.42
C ALA A 75 4.67 -6.04 -7.37
N VAL A 76 5.95 -5.89 -7.75
CA VAL A 76 7.08 -5.94 -6.81
C VAL A 76 6.98 -4.86 -5.73
N LEU A 77 6.56 -3.65 -6.10
CA LEU A 77 6.32 -2.57 -5.14
C LEU A 77 5.15 -2.87 -4.20
N THR A 78 4.12 -3.53 -4.72
CA THR A 78 2.99 -4.00 -3.94
C THR A 78 3.43 -5.05 -2.93
N ASP A 79 4.17 -6.09 -3.36
CA ASP A 79 4.72 -7.13 -2.48
C ASP A 79 5.54 -6.51 -1.33
N ALA A 80 6.42 -5.55 -1.64
CA ALA A 80 7.23 -4.88 -0.62
C ALA A 80 6.40 -4.05 0.37
N THR A 81 5.34 -3.40 -0.12
CA THR A 81 4.40 -2.64 0.72
C THR A 81 3.62 -3.59 1.63
N VAL A 82 3.11 -4.70 1.07
CA VAL A 82 2.38 -5.75 1.79
C VAL A 82 3.25 -6.40 2.85
N GLN A 83 4.50 -6.74 2.54
CA GLN A 83 5.44 -7.26 3.53
C GLN A 83 5.60 -6.31 4.71
N GLY A 84 5.70 -5.00 4.46
CA GLY A 84 5.75 -3.99 5.53
C GLY A 84 4.49 -3.96 6.40
N ILE A 85 3.30 -4.13 5.78
CA ILE A 85 2.02 -4.23 6.52
C ILE A 85 2.00 -5.49 7.39
N GLU A 86 2.41 -6.64 6.85
CA GLU A 86 2.46 -7.92 7.57
C GLU A 86 3.50 -7.89 8.71
N ASP A 87 4.66 -7.28 8.49
CA ASP A 87 5.68 -7.08 9.52
C ASP A 87 5.17 -6.22 10.69
N VAL A 88 4.41 -5.15 10.40
CA VAL A 88 3.76 -4.32 11.43
C VAL A 88 2.69 -5.12 12.17
N SER A 89 1.89 -5.90 11.43
CA SER A 89 0.83 -6.74 12.01
C SER A 89 1.38 -7.81 12.96
N ALA A 90 2.60 -8.29 12.73
CA ALA A 90 3.28 -9.27 13.56
C ALA A 90 3.88 -8.68 14.86
N GLN A 91 3.91 -7.35 15.04
CA GLN A 91 4.50 -6.73 16.22
C GLN A 91 3.63 -6.95 17.48
N PRO A 92 4.23 -7.28 18.64
CA PRO A 92 3.48 -7.48 19.88
C PRO A 92 2.66 -6.24 20.25
N GLY A 93 1.35 -6.43 20.43
CA GLY A 93 0.43 -5.37 20.85
C GLY A 93 -0.18 -4.53 19.71
N VAL A 94 0.18 -4.80 18.45
CA VAL A 94 -0.55 -4.28 17.28
C VAL A 94 -1.74 -5.19 17.02
N ASN A 95 -2.93 -4.61 16.89
CA ASN A 95 -4.11 -5.32 16.42
C ASN A 95 -4.45 -4.76 15.04
N ASP A 96 -4.20 -5.58 14.01
CA ASP A 96 -4.68 -5.41 12.61
C ASP A 96 -4.59 -3.97 12.06
N PRO A 97 -3.44 -3.55 11.51
CA PRO A 97 -3.28 -2.21 10.97
C PRO A 97 -4.24 -2.00 9.79
N ASP A 98 -5.13 -1.02 9.91
CA ASP A 98 -6.05 -0.63 8.84
C ASP A 98 -5.28 0.12 7.75
N VAL A 99 -4.76 -0.62 6.77
CA VAL A 99 -4.00 -0.10 5.63
C VAL A 99 -4.67 -0.55 4.34
N LYS A 100 -4.85 0.40 3.43
CA LYS A 100 -5.35 0.17 2.08
C LYS A 100 -4.34 0.66 1.06
N ILE A 101 -4.26 -0.05 -0.06
CA ILE A 101 -3.46 0.31 -1.22
C ILE A 101 -4.42 0.82 -2.29
N LEU A 102 -4.21 2.05 -2.76
CA LEU A 102 -4.94 2.62 -3.89
C LEU A 102 -4.11 2.40 -5.17
N PRO A 103 -4.50 1.47 -6.06
CA PRO A 103 -3.78 1.26 -7.31
C PRO A 103 -4.02 2.41 -8.30
N ILE A 104 -2.94 2.99 -8.81
CA ILE A 104 -2.99 4.02 -9.84
C ILE A 104 -2.03 3.64 -10.97
N LYS A 105 -2.59 3.28 -12.12
CA LYS A 105 -1.79 2.91 -13.30
C LYS A 105 -1.50 4.13 -14.17
N TYR A 106 -0.23 4.46 -14.40
CA TYR A 106 0.15 5.60 -15.27
C TYR A 106 0.55 5.22 -16.69
N SER A 107 0.52 3.93 -17.05
CA SER A 107 0.93 3.42 -18.35
C SER A 107 -0.23 2.88 -19.18
N ASP A 108 -0.01 2.78 -20.49
CA ASP A 108 -0.93 2.08 -21.40
C ASP A 108 -0.68 0.55 -21.43
N ALA A 109 -1.35 -0.14 -22.36
CA ALA A 109 -1.22 -1.57 -22.57
C ALA A 109 0.15 -1.99 -23.16
N SER A 110 0.87 -1.06 -23.79
CA SER A 110 2.19 -1.26 -24.40
C SER A 110 3.34 -0.85 -23.47
N ASN A 111 3.04 -0.53 -22.20
CA ASN A 111 3.95 0.05 -21.21
C ASN A 111 4.48 1.44 -21.58
N ASP A 112 3.81 2.17 -22.47
CA ASP A 112 4.11 3.58 -22.68
C ASP A 112 3.58 4.40 -21.50
N ALA A 113 4.39 5.35 -21.05
CA ALA A 113 4.10 6.20 -19.91
C ALA A 113 4.28 7.66 -20.31
N SER A 114 3.39 8.54 -19.85
CA SER A 114 3.52 9.98 -20.06
C SER A 114 3.63 10.72 -18.74
N TYR A 115 4.43 11.79 -18.71
CA TYR A 115 4.48 12.69 -17.54
C TYR A 115 3.11 13.24 -17.19
N ALA A 116 2.23 13.47 -18.17
CA ALA A 116 0.85 13.89 -17.93
C ALA A 116 0.05 12.85 -17.13
N ALA A 117 0.20 11.56 -17.45
CA ALA A 117 -0.44 10.48 -16.70
C ALA A 117 0.13 10.35 -15.28
N VAL A 118 1.45 10.48 -15.11
CA VAL A 118 2.09 10.48 -13.79
C VAL A 118 1.57 11.64 -12.93
N ILE A 119 1.58 12.88 -13.46
CA ILE A 119 1.06 14.06 -12.76
C ILE A 119 -0.40 13.87 -12.38
N ARG A 120 -1.23 13.36 -13.31
CA ARG A 120 -2.64 13.06 -13.04
C ARG A 120 -2.81 12.03 -11.93
N GLY A 121 -1.98 10.99 -11.91
CA GLY A 121 -1.97 9.98 -10.84
C GLY A 121 -1.62 10.56 -9.47
N ILE A 122 -0.65 11.48 -9.41
CA ILE A 122 -0.30 12.18 -8.17
C ILE A 122 -1.46 13.05 -7.67
N TYR A 123 -2.06 13.87 -8.54
CA TYR A 123 -3.22 14.68 -8.15
C TYR A 123 -4.38 13.81 -7.68
N TYR A 124 -4.68 12.73 -8.40
CA TYR A 124 -5.73 11.80 -8.01
C TYR A 124 -5.46 11.16 -6.64
N ALA A 125 -4.23 10.73 -6.36
CA ALA A 125 -3.85 10.19 -5.05
C ALA A 125 -4.08 11.20 -3.92
N VAL A 126 -3.73 12.47 -4.14
CA VAL A 126 -3.97 13.55 -3.17
C VAL A 126 -5.47 13.79 -2.98
N ASP A 127 -6.25 13.82 -4.06
CA ASP A 127 -7.70 14.02 -4.02
C ASP A 127 -8.42 12.88 -3.25
N GLN A 128 -7.90 11.66 -3.32
CA GLN A 128 -8.37 10.51 -2.54
C GLN A 128 -7.88 10.51 -1.08
N GLY A 129 -7.07 11.49 -0.67
CA GLY A 129 -6.57 11.61 0.69
C GLY A 129 -5.48 10.58 1.04
N ALA A 130 -4.69 10.14 0.06
CA ALA A 130 -3.57 9.23 0.33
C ALA A 130 -2.58 9.81 1.35
N SER A 131 -2.28 9.05 2.40
CA SER A 131 -1.28 9.42 3.41
C SER A 131 0.14 9.31 2.87
N VAL A 132 0.35 8.37 1.92
CA VAL A 132 1.63 8.10 1.27
C VAL A 132 1.37 7.93 -0.22
N ILE A 133 2.24 8.52 -1.04
CA ILE A 133 2.31 8.25 -2.48
C ILE A 133 3.63 7.51 -2.72
N ASN A 134 3.53 6.22 -3.03
CA ASN A 134 4.67 5.43 -3.49
C ASN A 134 4.74 5.56 -5.02
N LEU A 135 5.61 6.47 -5.48
CA LEU A 135 5.84 6.78 -6.88
C LEU A 135 7.16 6.13 -7.31
N SER A 136 7.09 5.15 -8.20
CA SER A 136 8.30 4.58 -8.80
C SER A 136 8.37 4.97 -10.27
N ILE A 137 9.24 5.94 -10.53
CA ILE A 137 9.58 6.45 -11.86
C ILE A 137 11.10 6.40 -12.02
N GLY A 138 11.55 5.93 -13.17
CA GLY A 138 12.95 5.93 -13.55
C GLY A 138 13.04 5.87 -15.07
N GLN A 139 13.79 6.79 -15.67
CA GLN A 139 14.21 6.64 -17.06
C GLN A 139 15.54 5.89 -17.08
N PRO A 140 15.79 4.98 -18.04
CA PRO A 140 17.17 4.65 -18.39
C PRO A 140 17.85 5.93 -18.91
N GLU A 141 19.05 6.21 -18.41
CA GLU A 141 19.94 7.25 -18.96
C GLU A 141 20.31 6.99 -20.42
#